data_AF-A0A1T5AYR4-F1
#
_entry.id   AF-A0A1T5AYR4-F1
#
_cell.length_a   1.000
_cell.length_b   1.000
_cell.length_c   1.000
_cell.angle_alpha   90.00
_cell.angle_beta   90.00
_cell.angle_gamma   90.00
#
_symmetry.space_group_name_H-M   'P 1'
#
loop_
_entity.id
_entity.type
_entity.pdbx_description
1 polymer ?
#
loop_
_entity_poly.entity_id
_entity_poly.type
_entity_poly.pdbx_seq_one_letter_code
_entity_poly.pdbx_strand_id
1 'polypeptide(L)'
;MPTSFVPFSIRATVREDHKRSFRTDIERLTGSDRGWSPLDVVKSTDTQALLRGAIAQSVHTATNESLARYLQNRLAADNDIHLDLTVCIGR
;
A
#
# COMPACT_ATOMS: atom_id res chain seq x y z
N MET A 1 19.66 -17.54 -5.57
CA MET A 1 19.91 -16.13 -5.91
C MET A 1 19.34 -15.26 -4.80
N PRO A 2 20.01 -14.17 -4.38
CA PRO A 2 19.39 -13.22 -3.46
C PRO A 2 18.16 -12.60 -4.14
N THR A 3 17.02 -12.62 -3.48
CA THR A 3 15.82 -11.93 -3.94
C THR A 3 16.04 -10.44 -3.76
N SER A 4 16.20 -9.70 -4.86
CA SER A 4 16.27 -8.23 -4.80
C SER A 4 14.90 -7.70 -4.38
N PHE A 5 14.88 -6.80 -3.41
CA PHE A 5 13.68 -6.09 -2.99
C PHE A 5 13.66 -4.68 -3.59
N VAL A 6 12.50 -4.29 -4.12
CA VAL A 6 12.28 -2.98 -4.73
C VAL A 6 11.48 -2.12 -3.73
N PRO A 7 12.02 -1.00 -3.26
CA PRO A 7 11.29 -0.11 -2.38
C PRO A 7 10.20 0.63 -3.16
N PHE A 8 9.06 0.85 -2.52
CA PHE A 8 7.97 1.64 -3.07
C PHE A 8 7.32 2.47 -1.97
N SER A 9 6.58 3.49 -2.39
CA SER A 9 5.73 4.30 -1.54
C SER A 9 4.28 4.20 -1.99
N ILE A 10 3.36 4.14 -1.03
CA ILE A 10 1.93 4.19 -1.27
C ILE A 10 1.39 5.45 -0.61
N ARG A 11 0.69 6.28 -1.38
CA ARG A 11 -0.19 7.31 -0.82
C ARG A 11 -1.59 6.72 -0.72
N ALA A 12 -2.05 6.51 0.51
CA ALA A 12 -3.42 6.22 0.83
C ALA A 12 -4.17 7.53 1.08
N THR A 13 -5.31 7.72 0.43
CA THR A 13 -6.20 8.86 0.61
C THR A 13 -7.57 8.35 1.00
N VAL A 14 -8.18 9.02 1.97
CA VAL A 14 -9.52 8.70 2.44
C VAL A 14 -10.55 8.99 1.36
N ARG A 15 -11.55 8.11 1.22
CA ARG A 15 -12.77 8.43 0.47
C ARG A 15 -13.69 9.28 1.32
N GLU A 16 -14.41 10.24 0.72
CA GLU A 16 -15.20 11.25 1.45
C GLU A 16 -16.13 10.64 2.51
N ASP A 17 -16.73 9.48 2.23
CA ASP A 17 -17.68 8.82 3.13
C ASP A 17 -17.05 7.98 4.26
N HIS A 18 -15.73 7.76 4.26
CA HIS A 18 -15.05 6.76 5.11
C HIS A 18 -14.01 7.35 6.07
N LYS A 19 -14.07 8.65 6.36
CA LYS A 19 -13.14 9.35 7.28
C LYS A 19 -13.02 8.72 8.67
N ARG A 20 -14.10 8.17 9.23
CA ARG A 20 -14.07 7.54 10.55
C ARG A 20 -13.29 6.23 10.57
N SER A 21 -13.26 5.52 9.44
CA SER A 21 -12.56 4.24 9.30
C SER A 21 -11.11 4.40 8.87
N PHE A 22 -10.69 5.60 8.44
CA PHE A 22 -9.36 5.83 7.88
C PHE A 22 -8.22 5.31 8.75
N ARG A 23 -8.24 5.61 10.06
CA ARG A 23 -7.18 5.17 10.98
C ARG A 23 -7.14 3.65 11.08
N THR A 24 -8.30 3.01 11.20
CA THR A 24 -8.44 1.56 11.25
C THR A 24 -8.00 0.91 9.94
N ASP A 25 -8.29 1.53 8.80
CA ASP A 25 -7.86 1.03 7.48
C ASP A 25 -6.33 1.13 7.31
N ILE A 26 -5.70 2.19 7.83
CA ILE A 26 -4.24 2.31 7.87
C ILE A 26 -3.63 1.25 8.80
N GLU A 27 -4.17 1.05 10.00
CA GLU A 27 -3.70 0.03 10.93
C GLU A 27 -3.80 -1.38 10.31
N ARG A 28 -4.91 -1.67 9.62
CA ARG A 28 -5.11 -2.90 8.86
C ARG A 28 -4.13 -3.05 7.70
N LEU A 29 -3.79 -1.95 7.01
CA LEU A 29 -2.78 -1.95 5.95
C LEU A 29 -1.38 -2.27 6.47
N THR A 30 -1.04 -1.82 7.67
CA THR A 30 0.29 -1.98 8.28
C THR A 30 0.40 -3.20 9.19
N GLY A 31 -0.70 -3.89 9.44
CA GLY A 31 -0.76 -5.06 10.31
C GLY A 31 0.00 -6.26 9.73
N SER A 32 0.81 -6.89 10.58
CA SER A 32 1.67 -8.04 10.26
C SER A 32 0.92 -9.30 9.81
N ASP A 33 -0.40 -9.37 9.99
CA ASP A 33 -1.23 -10.51 9.57
C ASP A 33 -1.41 -10.62 8.06
N ARG A 34 -1.09 -9.56 7.31
CA ARG A 34 -1.19 -9.62 5.86
C ARG A 34 0.13 -10.13 5.29
N GLY A 35 0.14 -11.36 4.77
CA GLY A 35 1.28 -12.03 4.14
C GLY A 35 1.84 -11.40 2.83
N TRP A 36 1.82 -10.07 2.73
CA TRP A 36 2.53 -9.26 1.75
C TRP A 36 3.50 -8.34 2.49
N SER A 37 4.39 -7.67 1.75
CA SER A 37 5.49 -6.87 2.31
C SER A 37 5.06 -6.00 3.48
N PRO A 38 5.83 -5.95 4.60
CA PRO A 38 5.53 -5.04 5.70
C PRO A 38 5.45 -3.61 5.17
N LEU A 39 4.36 -2.92 5.50
CA LEU A 39 4.19 -1.51 5.23
C LEU A 39 4.45 -0.70 6.48
N ASP A 40 5.39 0.23 6.38
CA ASP A 40 5.69 1.20 7.43
C ASP A 40 4.98 2.53 7.12
N VAL A 41 4.28 3.09 8.11
CA VAL A 41 3.72 4.44 8.00
C VAL A 41 4.86 5.45 8.09
N VAL A 42 5.12 6.18 7.01
CA VAL A 42 6.11 7.27 6.98
C VAL A 42 5.48 8.57 7.50
N LYS A 43 4.25 8.85 7.08
CA LYS A 43 3.51 10.06 7.50
C LYS A 43 2.02 9.76 7.44
N SER A 44 1.26 10.21 8.42
CA SER A 44 -0.21 10.16 8.38
C SER A 44 -0.79 11.50 8.81
N THR A 45 -1.90 11.87 8.19
CA THR A 45 -2.84 12.93 8.58
C THR A 45 -4.20 12.28 8.81
N ASP A 46 -5.24 13.09 9.06
CA ASP A 46 -6.62 12.59 9.22
C ASP A 46 -7.26 12.10 7.91
N THR A 47 -6.65 12.39 6.77
CA THR A 47 -7.23 12.10 5.45
C THR A 47 -6.26 11.44 4.47
N GLN A 48 -4.96 11.40 4.79
CA GLN A 48 -3.93 10.88 3.92
C GLN A 48 -2.83 10.18 4.72
N ALA A 49 -2.29 9.11 4.18
CA ALA A 49 -1.12 8.45 4.72
C ALA A 49 -0.13 8.13 3.61
N LEU A 50 1.14 8.32 3.90
CA LEU A 50 2.26 7.86 3.11
C LEU A 50 2.84 6.64 3.81
N LEU A 51 2.82 5.52 3.10
CA LEU A 51 3.35 4.23 3.53
C LEU A 51 4.58 3.91 2.67
N ARG A 52 5.53 3.17 3.25
CA ARG A 52 6.69 2.63 2.54
C ARG A 52 6.72 1.12 2.72
N GLY A 53 7.04 0.41 1.64
CA GLY A 53 7.23 -1.04 1.68
C GLY A 53 8.34 -1.46 0.74
N ALA A 54 8.67 -2.74 0.78
CA ALA A 54 9.68 -3.33 -0.09
C ALA A 54 9.23 -4.72 -0.56
N ILE A 55 8.96 -4.87 -1.85
CA ILE A 55 8.48 -6.14 -2.43
C ILE A 55 9.58 -6.80 -3.24
N ALA A 56 9.59 -8.13 -3.27
CA ALA A 56 10.49 -8.89 -4.14
C ALA A 56 10.32 -8.46 -5.60
N GLN A 57 11.44 -8.28 -6.29
CA GLN A 57 11.49 -7.95 -7.71
C GLN A 57 10.76 -9.04 -8.49
N SER A 58 9.77 -8.63 -9.27
CA SER A 58 8.95 -9.52 -10.12
C SER A 58 8.48 -8.79 -11.38
N VAL A 59 7.75 -9.50 -12.24
CA VAL A 59 7.08 -8.89 -13.40
C VAL A 59 6.16 -7.73 -13.01
N HIS A 60 5.63 -7.73 -11.78
CA HIS A 60 4.75 -6.68 -11.27
C HIS A 60 5.50 -5.42 -10.84
N THR A 61 6.79 -5.50 -10.51
CA THR A 61 7.62 -4.34 -10.12
C THR A 61 8.30 -3.66 -11.31
N ALA A 62 7.96 -4.07 -12.54
CA ALA A 62 8.57 -3.56 -13.77
C ALA A 62 8.22 -2.09 -14.06
N THR A 63 7.03 -1.63 -13.64
CA THR A 63 6.54 -0.26 -13.83
C THR A 63 5.72 0.19 -12.62
N ASN A 64 5.55 1.50 -12.46
CA ASN A 64 4.67 2.05 -11.43
C ASN A 64 3.23 1.57 -11.64
N GLU A 65 2.73 1.53 -12.88
CA GLU A 65 1.36 1.08 -13.15
C GLU A 65 1.16 -0.42 -12.87
N SER A 66 2.14 -1.27 -13.23
CA SER A 66 2.05 -2.70 -12.96
C SER A 66 2.07 -3.00 -11.46
N LEU A 67 2.89 -2.26 -10.69
CA LEU A 67 2.95 -2.42 -9.25
C LEU A 67 1.69 -1.87 -8.60
N ALA A 68 1.22 -0.69 -9.04
CA ALA A 68 -0.03 -0.10 -8.59
C ALA A 68 -1.19 -1.07 -8.77
N ARG A 69 -1.34 -1.66 -9.96
CA ARG A 69 -2.39 -2.64 -10.25
C ARG A 69 -2.26 -3.91 -9.41
N TYR A 70 -1.04 -4.43 -9.25
CA TYR A 70 -0.80 -5.61 -8.42
C TYR A 70 -1.19 -5.36 -6.95
N LEU A 71 -0.79 -4.23 -6.39
CA LEU A 71 -1.12 -3.85 -5.01
C LEU A 71 -2.61 -3.52 -4.85
N GLN A 72 -3.21 -2.80 -5.80
CA GLN A 72 -4.64 -2.52 -5.82
C GLN A 72 -5.46 -3.82 -5.87
N ASN A 73 -5.10 -4.79 -6.71
CA ASN A 73 -5.81 -6.07 -6.78
C ASN A 73 -5.69 -6.86 -5.46
N ARG A 74 -4.50 -6.84 -4.84
CA ARG A 74 -4.28 -7.46 -3.52
C ARG A 74 -5.12 -6.82 -2.42
N LEU A 75 -5.30 -5.50 -2.48
CA LEU A 75 -6.03 -4.72 -1.49
C LEU A 75 -7.54 -4.70 -1.73
N ALA A 76 -7.98 -4.74 -3.00
CA ALA A 76 -9.39 -4.87 -3.36
C ALA A 76 -9.96 -6.25 -2.98
N ALA A 77 -9.13 -7.28 -2.87
CA ALA A 77 -9.53 -8.56 -2.30
C ALA A 77 -9.93 -8.45 -0.80
N ASP A 78 -9.51 -7.36 -0.15
CA ASP A 78 -9.83 -7.02 1.23
C ASP A 78 -10.99 -5.99 1.18
N ASN A 79 -12.23 -6.51 1.14
CA ASN A 79 -13.47 -5.73 0.98
C ASN A 79 -13.70 -4.67 2.07
N ASP A 80 -12.87 -4.66 3.10
CA ASP A 80 -12.95 -3.84 4.30
C ASP A 80 -12.04 -2.59 4.26
N ILE A 81 -11.33 -2.33 3.15
CA ILE A 81 -10.47 -1.15 2.99
C ILE A 81 -11.12 -0.12 2.08
N HIS A 82 -11.40 1.07 2.60
CA HIS A 82 -12.09 2.13 1.86
C HIS A 82 -11.19 3.32 1.51
N LEU A 83 -10.05 3.02 0.87
CA LEU A 83 -8.99 3.98 0.58
C LEU A 83 -8.69 4.06 -0.93
N ASP A 84 -8.39 5.25 -1.42
CA ASP A 84 -7.79 5.44 -2.74
C ASP A 84 -6.28 5.39 -2.64
N LEU A 85 -5.66 4.54 -3.46
CA LEU A 85 -4.25 4.21 -3.36
C LEU A 85 -3.50 4.62 -4.62
N THR A 86 -2.50 5.48 -4.44
CA THR A 86 -1.51 5.82 -5.48
C THR A 86 -0.17 5.21 -5.12
N VAL A 87 0.44 4.49 -6.04
CA VAL A 87 1.72 3.79 -5.82
C VAL A 87 2.83 4.45 -6.64
N CYS A 88 3.99 4.63 -6.03
CA CYS A 88 5.20 5.10 -6.69
C CYS A 88 6.38 4.20 -6.31
N ILE A 89 7.08 3.65 -7.30
CA ILE A 89 8.33 2.91 -7.05
C ILE A 89 9.42 3.94 -6.76
N GLY A 90 10.12 3.76 -5.63
CA GLY A 90 11.34 4.51 -5.37
C GLY A 90 12.48 3.87 -6.15
N ARG A 91 12.71 4.33 -7.38
CA ARG A 91 13.91 3.97 -8.15
C ARG A 91 15.04 4.94 -7.86
#